data_AF-A0A1Y4NAH3-F1
#
_entry.id   AF-A0A1Y4NAH3-F1
#
_cell.length_a   1.000
_cell.length_b   1.000
_cell.length_c   1.000
_cell.angle_alpha   90.00
_cell.angle_beta   90.00
_cell.angle_gamma   90.00
#
_symmetry.space_group_name_H-M   'P 1'
#
loop_
_entity.id
_entity.type
_entity.pdbx_description
1 polymer ?
#
loop_
_entity_poly.entity_id
_entity_poly.type
_entity_poly.pdbx_seq_one_letter_code
_entity_poly.pdbx_strand_id
1 'polypeptide(L)'
;MTIEQEKKLITIMIEIYEKGHGEDLSTLKEYAYKRIDHCPRKEEKTFCSSCPIHCYGPVYRQQIKMVMKYAGPRMIYKHPVIAIKHMINTIKTKIK
;
A
#
# COMPACT_ATOMS: atom_id res chain seq x y z
N MET A 1 -12.91 1.32 -0.30
CA MET A 1 -11.97 2.37 -0.77
C MET A 1 -12.05 2.35 -2.28
N THR A 2 -12.16 3.49 -2.96
CA THR A 2 -12.21 3.50 -4.44
C THR A 2 -10.85 3.15 -5.05
N ILE A 3 -10.83 2.72 -6.32
CA ILE A 3 -9.59 2.44 -7.07
C ILE A 3 -8.65 3.65 -7.02
N GLU A 4 -9.19 4.86 -7.25
CA GLU A 4 -8.42 6.10 -7.21
C GLU A 4 -7.83 6.39 -5.83
N GLN A 5 -8.58 6.14 -4.75
CA GLN A 5 -8.07 6.28 -3.40
C GLN A 5 -6.93 5.30 -3.12
N GLU A 6 -7.00 4.09 -3.65
CA GLU A 6 -5.95 3.07 -3.48
C GLU A 6 -4.68 3.41 -4.25
N LYS A 7 -4.82 3.87 -5.51
CA LYS A 7 -3.71 4.36 -6.34
C LYS A 7 -3.02 5.57 -5.71
N LYS A 8 -3.82 6.50 -5.16
CA LYS A 8 -3.29 7.67 -4.45
C LYS A 8 -2.54 7.25 -3.18
N LEU A 9 -3.11 6.34 -2.40
CA LEU A 9 -2.46 5.83 -1.18
C LEU A 9 -1.10 5.20 -1.50
N ILE A 10 -1.04 4.26 -2.45
CA ILE A 10 0.21 3.57 -2.76
C ILE A 10 1.27 4.52 -3.33
N THR A 11 0.84 5.52 -4.10
CA THR A 11 1.72 6.58 -4.60
C THR A 11 2.37 7.36 -3.48
N ILE A 12 1.57 7.82 -2.51
CA ILE A 12 2.08 8.55 -1.35
C ILE A 12 3.08 7.68 -0.57
N MET A 13 2.77 6.40 -0.38
CA MET A 13 3.67 5.49 0.34
C MET A 13 4.99 5.29 -0.40
N ILE A 14 4.95 5.11 -1.72
CA ILE A 14 6.15 4.99 -2.56
C ILE A 14 6.98 6.27 -2.51
N GLU A 15 6.38 7.45 -2.72
CA GLU A 15 7.08 8.74 -2.66
C GLU A 15 7.77 9.00 -1.31
N ILE A 16 7.15 8.59 -0.20
CA ILE A 16 7.77 8.66 1.13
C ILE A 16 9.02 7.77 1.19
N TYR A 17 8.96 6.58 0.62
CA TYR A 17 10.07 5.65 0.60
C TYR A 17 11.22 6.13 -0.29
N GLU A 18 10.91 6.60 -1.50
CA GLU A 18 11.87 7.14 -2.46
C GLU A 18 12.63 8.33 -1.86
N LYS A 19 11.92 9.26 -1.21
CA LYS A 19 12.55 10.39 -0.50
C LYS A 19 13.45 9.96 0.66
N GLY A 20 13.17 8.81 1.26
CA GLY A 20 13.93 8.27 2.38
C GLY A 20 15.21 7.51 1.99
N HIS A 21 15.24 6.92 0.80
CA HIS A 21 16.33 6.03 0.35
C HIS A 21 17.04 6.50 -0.92
N GLY A 22 16.49 7.47 -1.66
CA GLY A 22 17.04 7.92 -2.94
C GLY A 22 16.91 6.88 -4.07
N GLU A 23 15.99 5.93 -3.94
CA GLU A 23 15.72 4.90 -4.96
C GLU A 23 14.56 5.32 -5.86
N ASP A 24 14.60 4.94 -7.14
CA ASP A 24 13.46 5.06 -8.06
C ASP A 24 12.61 3.78 -8.01
N LEU A 25 11.35 3.93 -7.63
CA LEU A 25 10.37 2.85 -7.54
C LEU A 25 9.25 3.00 -8.59
N SER A 26 9.52 3.73 -9.68
CA SER A 26 8.64 3.86 -10.86
C SER A 26 8.08 2.52 -11.34
N THR A 27 8.94 1.51 -11.47
CA THR A 27 8.53 0.15 -11.89
C THR A 27 7.57 -0.50 -10.89
N LEU A 28 7.80 -0.34 -9.59
CA LEU A 28 6.90 -0.85 -8.55
C LEU A 28 5.55 -0.13 -8.57
N LYS A 29 5.56 1.18 -8.81
CA LYS A 29 4.35 2.01 -8.90
C LYS A 29 3.48 1.61 -10.07
N GLU A 30 4.06 1.45 -11.26
CA GLU A 30 3.34 0.97 -12.44
C GLU A 30 2.78 -0.44 -12.25
N TYR A 31 3.59 -1.34 -11.68
CA TYR A 31 3.13 -2.69 -11.34
C TYR A 31 1.95 -2.65 -10.38
N ALA A 32 2.03 -1.84 -9.32
CA ALA A 32 0.96 -1.67 -8.35
C ALA A 32 -0.33 -1.18 -9.00
N TYR A 33 -0.25 -0.18 -9.88
CA TYR A 33 -1.41 0.34 -10.61
C TYR A 33 -2.09 -0.74 -11.44
N LYS A 34 -1.31 -1.50 -12.23
CA LYS A 34 -1.84 -2.62 -13.02
C LYS A 34 -2.57 -3.64 -12.15
N ARG A 35 -2.06 -3.97 -10.95
CA ARG A 35 -2.72 -4.92 -10.03
C ARG A 35 -3.98 -4.33 -9.38
N ILE A 36 -4.01 -3.03 -9.11
CA ILE A 36 -5.20 -2.36 -8.56
C ILE A 36 -6.31 -2.34 -9.62
N ASP A 37 -5.98 -1.99 -10.86
CA ASP A 37 -6.95 -1.90 -11.98
C ASP A 37 -7.61 -3.25 -12.29
N HIS A 38 -6.84 -4.33 -12.23
CA HIS A 38 -7.32 -5.69 -12.49
C HIS A 38 -7.71 -6.43 -11.21
N CYS A 39 -8.00 -5.73 -10.12
CA CYS A 39 -8.30 -6.38 -8.85
C CYS A 39 -9.68 -7.07 -8.91
N PRO A 40 -9.75 -8.42 -8.74
CA PRO A 40 -11.02 -9.15 -8.82
C PRO A 40 -11.94 -8.88 -7.63
N ARG A 41 -11.42 -8.28 -6.55
CA ARG A 41 -12.13 -8.01 -5.29
C ARG A 41 -12.33 -6.53 -5.01
N LYS A 42 -12.33 -5.69 -6.05
CA LYS A 42 -12.37 -4.22 -5.93
C LYS A 42 -13.57 -3.69 -5.12
N GLU A 43 -14.70 -4.39 -5.13
CA GLU A 43 -15.95 -3.97 -4.49
C GLU A 43 -16.03 -4.38 -3.02
N GLU A 44 -15.51 -5.57 -2.69
CA GLU A 44 -15.57 -6.12 -1.34
C GLU A 44 -14.37 -5.75 -0.47
N LYS A 45 -13.23 -5.41 -1.08
CA LYS A 45 -11.99 -5.21 -0.32
C LYS A 45 -11.95 -3.84 0.35
N THR A 46 -11.51 -3.83 1.59
CA THR A 46 -11.21 -2.59 2.32
C THR A 46 -9.79 -2.09 2.03
N PHE A 47 -8.79 -2.97 2.07
CA PHE A 47 -7.37 -2.65 1.82
C PHE A 47 -6.60 -3.82 1.18
N CYS A 48 -5.56 -3.51 0.39
CA CYS A 48 -4.62 -4.53 -0.13
C CYS A 48 -3.91 -5.33 0.97
N SER A 49 -3.58 -4.70 2.10
CA SER A 49 -2.83 -5.33 3.19
C SER A 49 -3.60 -6.45 3.91
N SER A 50 -4.93 -6.35 3.95
CA SER A 50 -5.84 -7.34 4.52
C SER A 50 -6.46 -8.27 3.48
N CYS A 51 -6.02 -8.18 2.22
CA CYS A 51 -6.57 -8.98 1.14
C CYS A 51 -6.08 -10.43 1.27
N PRO A 52 -6.99 -11.44 1.25
CA PRO A 52 -6.61 -12.85 1.35
C PRO A 52 -5.92 -13.36 0.08
N ILE A 53 -6.08 -12.67 -1.07
CA ILE A 53 -5.41 -13.06 -2.30
C ILE A 53 -4.01 -12.45 -2.37
N HIS A 54 -3.04 -13.26 -2.78
CA HIS A 54 -1.67 -12.82 -3.02
C HIS A 54 -1.49 -12.40 -4.48
N CYS A 55 -1.84 -11.15 -4.79
CA CYS A 55 -1.74 -10.65 -6.15
C CYS A 55 -0.34 -10.12 -6.51
N TYR A 56 0.54 -9.77 -5.57
CA TYR A 56 1.89 -9.31 -5.93
C TYR A 56 2.80 -10.51 -6.22
N GLY A 57 3.54 -10.47 -7.33
CA GLY A 57 4.63 -11.41 -7.58
C GLY A 57 5.69 -11.31 -6.47
N PRO A 58 6.49 -12.38 -6.24
CA PRO A 58 7.35 -12.50 -5.06
C PRO A 58 8.32 -11.32 -4.89
N VAL A 59 8.93 -10.84 -5.98
CA VAL A 59 9.87 -9.70 -5.97
C VAL A 59 9.17 -8.40 -5.57
N TYR A 60 8.12 -8.00 -6.30
CA TYR A 60 7.34 -6.79 -6.00
C TYR A 60 6.66 -6.85 -4.64
N ARG A 61 6.31 -8.05 -4.16
CA ARG A 61 5.73 -8.25 -2.84
C ARG A 61 6.71 -7.91 -1.73
N GLN A 62 7.99 -8.23 -1.90
CA GLN A 62 9.01 -7.85 -0.92
C GLN A 62 9.22 -6.34 -0.92
N GLN A 63 9.34 -5.74 -2.12
CA GLN A 63 9.49 -4.30 -2.26
C GLN A 63 8.32 -3.53 -1.64
N ILE A 64 7.07 -3.89 -1.97
CA ILE A 64 5.90 -3.18 -1.41
C ILE A 64 5.78 -3.37 0.10
N LYS A 65 6.23 -4.51 0.66
CA LYS A 65 6.29 -4.69 2.12
C LYS A 65 7.31 -3.75 2.77
N MET A 66 8.47 -3.54 2.14
CA MET A 66 9.48 -2.59 2.62
C MET A 66 8.92 -1.17 2.60
N VAL A 67 8.30 -0.78 1.48
CA VAL A 67 7.59 0.50 1.34
C VAL A 67 6.52 0.66 2.43
N MET A 68 5.64 -0.32 2.60
CA MET A 68 4.58 -0.28 3.61
C MET A 68 5.14 -0.16 5.04
N LYS A 69 6.20 -0.90 5.37
CA LYS A 69 6.83 -0.88 6.70
C LYS A 69 7.48 0.47 7.01
N TYR A 70 8.11 1.10 6.02
CA TYR A 70 8.78 2.39 6.19
C TYR A 70 7.80 3.57 6.13
N ALA A 71 6.93 3.59 5.13
CA ALA A 71 6.01 4.69 4.86
C ALA A 71 4.78 4.68 5.77
N GLY A 72 4.31 3.50 6.21
CA GLY A 72 3.15 3.35 7.10
C GLY A 72 3.17 4.29 8.33
N PRO A 73 4.19 4.22 9.21
CA PRO A 73 4.27 5.12 10.36
C PRO A 73 4.49 6.58 9.97
N ARG A 74 5.19 6.84 8.86
CA ARG A 74 5.51 8.20 8.37
C ARG A 74 4.31 8.89 7.70
N MET A 75 3.34 8.12 7.21
CA MET A 75 2.12 8.64 6.59
C MET A 75 1.20 9.32 7.62
N ILE A 76 1.31 8.98 8.91
CA ILE A 76 0.53 9.58 10.01
C ILE A 76 0.73 11.09 10.07
N TYR A 77 1.95 11.56 9.79
CA TYR A 77 2.29 12.99 9.82
C TYR A 77 1.68 13.81 8.67
N LYS A 78 1.34 13.17 7.54
CA LYS A 78 0.79 13.87 6.35
C LYS A 78 -0.70 13.67 6.15
N HIS A 79 -1.22 12.48 6.47
CA HIS A 79 -2.62 12.11 6.28
C HIS A 79 -3.15 11.35 7.50
N PRO A 80 -3.31 12.03 8.65
CA PRO A 80 -3.58 11.39 9.94
C PRO A 80 -4.83 10.52 9.93
N VAL A 81 -5.93 10.97 9.31
CA VAL A 81 -7.19 10.20 9.25
C VAL A 81 -7.04 8.89 8.46
N ILE A 82 -6.39 8.94 7.30
CA ILE A 82 -6.18 7.77 6.43
C ILE A 82 -5.17 6.81 7.06
N ALA A 83 -4.10 7.35 7.64
CA ALA A 83 -3.06 6.58 8.29
C ALA A 83 -3.54 5.86 9.56
N ILE A 84 -4.35 6.52 10.40
CA ILE A 84 -4.93 5.91 11.60
C ILE A 84 -5.86 4.75 11.21
N LYS A 85 -6.75 4.95 10.22
CA LYS A 85 -7.62 3.88 9.71
C LYS A 85 -6.83 2.70 9.13
N HIS A 86 -5.74 2.99 8.42
CA HIS A 86 -4.84 1.98 7.86
C HIS A 86 -4.06 1.22 8.93
N MET A 87 -3.53 1.92 9.94
CA MET A 87 -2.73 1.36 11.02
C MET A 87 -3.56 0.45 11.93
N ILE A 88 -4.74 0.92 12.38
CA ILE A 88 -5.64 0.13 13.24
C ILE A 88 -6.05 -1.18 12.55
N ASN A 89 -6.38 -1.13 11.26
CA ASN A 89 -6.79 -2.33 10.53
C ASN A 89 -5.62 -3.30 10.30
N THR A 90 -4.44 -2.78 9.98
CA THR A 90 -3.23 -3.60 9.79
C THR A 90 -2.80 -4.28 11.09
N ILE A 91 -2.91 -3.60 12.23
CA ILE A 91 -2.61 -4.16 13.56
C ILE A 91 -3.67 -5.20 13.95
N LYS A 92 -4.96 -4.91 13.76
CA LYS A 92 -6.05 -5.87 14.04
C LYS A 92 -5.93 -7.17 13.25
N THR A 93 -5.44 -7.12 12.01
CA THR A 93 -5.20 -8.34 11.20
C THR A 93 -3.96 -9.13 11.59
N LYS A 94 -3.06 -8.57 12.41
CA LYS A 94 -1.82 -9.23 12.85
C LYS A 94 -1.91 -9.87 14.24
N ILE A 95 -2.93 -9.51 15.02
CA ILE A 95 -3.16 -9.96 16.40
C ILE A 95 -4.23 -11.08 16.46
N LYS A 96 -4.83 -11.44 15.31
CA LYS A 96 -5.73 -12.57 15.16
C LYS A 96 -4.96 -13.77 14.61
#